data_AF-A0A4U0ST51-F1
#
_entry.id   AF-A0A4U0ST51-F1
#
_cell.length_a   1.000
_cell.length_b   1.000
_cell.length_c   1.000
_cell.angle_alpha   90.00
_cell.angle_beta   90.00
_cell.angle_gamma   90.00
#
_symmetry.space_group_name_H-M   'P 1'
#
loop_
_entity.id
_entity.type
_entity.pdbx_description
1 polymer ?
#
loop_
_entity_poly.entity_id
_entity_poly.type
_entity_poly.pdbx_seq_one_letter_code
_entity_poly.pdbx_strand_id
1 'polypeptide(L)' 'MNQTAQYTALTRELPSVAAVDLVTAGTLQLVVTCPNCGAQHRHLGLGLRRSPCGVFYLVSRTEPIAKLSAA' A
#
# COMPACT_ATOMS: atom_id res chain seq x y z
N MET A 1 -35.03 -32.65 8.06
CA MET A 1 -33.89 -31.99 8.72
C MET A 1 -33.18 -31.17 7.67
N ASN A 2 -33.20 -29.84 7.74
CA ASN A 2 -32.63 -28.96 6.72
C ASN A 2 -31.47 -28.19 7.37
N GLN A 3 -30.23 -28.54 7.02
CA GLN A 3 -29.04 -27.85 7.48
C GLN A 3 -28.61 -26.85 6.40
N THR A 4 -28.87 -25.58 6.63
CA THR A 4 -28.32 -24.48 5.83
C THR A 4 -26.85 -24.31 6.17
N ALA A 5 -25.97 -24.61 5.22
CA ALA A 5 -24.56 -24.29 5.34
C ALA A 5 -24.37 -22.76 5.37
N GLN A 6 -23.72 -22.25 6.41
CA GLN A 6 -23.29 -20.85 6.47
C GLN A 6 -21.91 -20.73 5.82
N TYR A 7 -21.81 -19.96 4.74
CA TYR A 7 -20.53 -19.60 4.13
C TYR A 7 -20.15 -18.18 4.58
N THR A 8 -19.04 -18.06 5.31
CA THR A 8 -18.50 -16.75 5.72
C THR A 8 -17.35 -16.38 4.80
N ALA A 9 -17.45 -15.24 4.12
CA ALA A 9 -16.34 -14.72 3.32
C ALA A 9 -15.24 -14.19 4.24
N LEU A 10 -14.03 -14.73 4.11
CA LEU A 10 -12.84 -14.26 4.82
C LEU A 10 -12.22 -13.06 4.10
N THR A 11 -12.91 -11.92 4.09
CA THR A 11 -12.29 -10.66 3.63
C THR A 11 -11.23 -10.26 4.66
N ARG A 12 -9.95 -10.42 4.30
CA ARG A 12 -8.82 -9.93 5.10
C ARG A 12 -8.49 -8.52 4.66
N GLU A 13 -8.57 -7.56 5.58
CA GLU A 13 -8.09 -6.21 5.35
C GLU A 13 -6.57 -6.24 5.13
N LEU A 14 -6.13 -5.62 4.05
CA LEU A 14 -4.71 -5.49 3.73
C LEU A 14 -4.18 -4.21 4.37
N PRO A 15 -2.96 -4.25 4.94
CA PRO A 15 -2.35 -3.03 5.45
C PRO A 15 -2.13 -2.03 4.31
N SER A 16 -2.46 -0.77 4.56
CA SER A 16 -2.13 0.35 3.67
C SER A 16 -0.85 1.01 4.15
N VAL A 17 0.05 1.33 3.21
CA VAL A 17 1.33 1.98 3.50
C VAL A 17 1.50 3.27 2.71
N ALA A 18 2.01 4.27 3.45
CA ALA A 18 2.56 5.53 2.99
C ALA A 18 3.73 5.38 2.00
N ALA A 19 3.59 5.71 0.72
CA ALA A 19 4.73 5.87 -0.17
C ALA A 19 5.30 7.29 -0.16
N VAL A 20 6.62 7.36 -0.30
CA VAL A 20 7.37 8.58 -0.60
C VAL A 20 7.78 8.54 -2.07
N ASP A 21 7.56 9.65 -2.77
CA ASP A 21 7.95 9.82 -4.17
C ASP A 21 9.49 9.88 -4.30
N LEU A 22 10.05 9.05 -5.17
CA LEU A 22 11.46 9.01 -5.54
C LEU A 22 11.58 9.27 -7.04
N VAL A 23 12.02 10.48 -7.41
CA VAL A 23 12.21 10.88 -8.80
C VAL A 23 13.65 10.58 -9.22
N THR A 24 13.83 9.72 -10.22
CA THR A 24 15.15 9.35 -10.76
C THR A 24 15.16 9.51 -12.27
N ALA A 25 16.06 10.36 -12.82
CA ALA A 25 16.29 10.50 -14.27
C ALA A 25 15.00 10.50 -15.13
N GLY A 26 14.00 11.28 -14.73
CA GLY A 26 12.72 11.39 -15.44
C GLY A 26 11.67 10.31 -15.12
N THR A 27 12.00 9.32 -14.29
CA THR A 27 11.06 8.29 -13.84
C THR A 27 10.62 8.53 -12.40
N LEU A 28 9.31 8.55 -12.16
CA LEU A 28 8.74 8.54 -10.80
C LEU A 28 8.70 7.10 -10.27
N GLN A 29 9.22 6.93 -9.07
CA GLN A 29 9.12 5.69 -8.31
C GLN A 29 8.59 5.98 -6.90
N LEU A 30 8.19 4.93 -6.20
CA LEU A 30 7.58 5.00 -4.89
C LEU A 30 8.40 4.15 -3.94
N VAL A 31 8.86 4.72 -2.84
CA VAL A 31 9.55 4.00 -1.77
C VAL A 31 8.60 3.82 -0.60
N VAL A 32 8.47 2.59 -0.11
CA VAL A 32 7.64 2.24 1.04
C VAL A 32 8.46 1.45 2.06
N THR A 33 8.19 1.67 3.35
CA THR A 33 8.67 0.79 4.42
C THR A 33 7.72 -0.40 4.53
N CYS A 34 8.23 -1.60 4.29
CA CYS A 34 7.44 -2.82 4.31
C CYS A 34 6.94 -3.11 5.74
N PRO A 35 5.62 -3.33 5.95
CA PRO A 35 5.07 -3.58 7.28
C PRO A 35 5.44 -4.98 7.81
N ASN A 36 5.94 -5.88 6.95
CA ASN A 36 6.31 -7.25 7.33
C ASN A 36 7.79 -7.38 7.69
N CYS A 37 8.70 -6.88 6.86
CA CYS A 37 10.16 -7.05 7.06
C CYS A 37 10.88 -5.78 7.51
N GLY A 38 10.20 -4.63 7.56
CA GLY A 38 10.80 -3.34 7.92
C GLY A 38 11.75 -2.74 6.86
N ALA A 39 12.10 -3.48 5.81
CA ALA A 39 12.96 -3.00 4.73
C ALA A 39 12.22 -2.03 3.79
N GLN A 40 12.98 -1.17 3.10
CA GLN A 40 12.45 -0.27 2.08
C GLN A 40 12.32 -0.98 0.73
N HIS A 41 11.13 -0.92 0.12
CA HIS A 41 10.86 -1.49 -1.20
C HIS A 41 10.47 -0.38 -2.19
N ARG A 42 10.86 -0.56 -3.46
CA ARG A 42 10.51 0.33 -4.57
C ARG A 42 9.34 -0.24 -5.36
N HIS A 43 8.41 0.64 -5.73
CA HIS A 43 7.29 0.34 -6.62
C HIS A 43 7.22 1.39 -7.73
N LEU A 44 6.68 1.01 -8.88
CA LEU A 44 6.47 1.92 -10.01
C LEU A 44 5.06 2.53 -10.03
N GLY A 45 4.21 2.17 -9.08
CA GLY A 45 2.84 2.69 -9.02
C GLY A 45 2.11 2.34 -7.73
N LEU A 46 0.97 3.00 -7.54
CA LEU A 46 0.08 2.87 -6.38
C LEU A 46 -0.79 1.59 -6.45
N GLY A 47 -1.55 1.33 -5.40
CA GLY A 47 -2.54 0.25 -5.32
C GLY A 47 -1.98 -1.03 -4.70
N LEU A 48 -2.62 -2.16 -4.99
CA LEU A 48 -2.22 -3.47 -4.45
C LEU A 48 -0.87 -3.88 -5.02
N ARG A 49 0.11 -4.11 -4.15
CA ARG A 49 1.46 -4.55 -4.52
C ARG A 49 1.89 -5.75 -3.72
N ARG A 50 2.74 -6.57 -4.34
CA ARG A 50 3.46 -7.65 -3.70
C ARG A 50 4.91 -7.21 -3.48
N SER A 51 5.37 -7.31 -2.25
CA SER A 51 6.77 -7.07 -1.92
C SER A 51 7.70 -8.19 -2.37
N PRO A 52 9.00 -7.91 -2.54
CA PRO A 52 10.04 -8.93 -2.66
C PRO A 52 10.01 -9.96 -1.52
N CYS A 53 9.65 -9.54 -0.30
CA CYS A 53 9.50 -10.45 0.85
C CYS A 53 8.19 -11.27 0.84
N GLY A 54 7.39 -11.21 -0.23
CA GLY A 54 6.20 -12.03 -0.44
C GLY A 54 4.87 -11.47 0.10
N VAL A 55 4.89 -10.43 0.94
CA VAL A 55 3.67 -9.83 1.53
C VAL A 55 2.91 -8.95 0.53
N PHE A 56 1.58 -8.92 0.66
CA PHE A 56 0.71 -7.98 -0.05
C PHE A 56 0.32 -6.81 0.83
N TYR A 57 0.32 -5.60 0.26
CA TYR A 57 -0.19 -4.39 0.90
C TYR A 57 -0.65 -3.38 -0.14
N LEU A 58 -1.46 -2.42 0.31
CA LEU A 58 -1.89 -1.29 -0.51
C LEU A 58 -0.86 -0.16 -0.41
N VAL A 59 -0.36 0.29 -1.55
CA VAL A 59 0.53 1.46 -1.66
C VAL A 59 -0.31 2.68 -1.94
N SER A 60 -0.29 3.65 -1.04
CA SER A 60 -0.96 4.95 -1.19
C SER A 60 0.07 6.06 -1.21
N ARG A 61 -0.25 7.21 -1.80
CA ARG A 61 0.63 8.38 -1.71
C ARG A 61 0.43 9.01 -0.34
N THR A 62 1.53 9.43 0.29
CA THR A 62 1.40 10.35 1.42
C THR A 62 0.75 11.62 0.86
N GLU A 63 -0.46 11.97 1.31
CA GLU A 63 -1.03 13.25 0.92
C GLU A 63 -0.04 14.34 1.34
N PRO A 64 0.38 15.24 0.43
CA PRO A 64 1.11 16.41 0.87
C PRO A 64 0.20 17.10 1.87
N ILE A 65 0.71 17.40 3.07
CA ILE A 65 0.01 18.24 4.03
C ILE A 65 -0.18 19.57 3.31
N ALA A 66 -1.35 19.74 2.70
CA ALA A 66 -1.71 20.96 2.02
C ALA A 66 -1.91 21.98 3.15
N LYS A 67 -0.81 22.60 3.59
CA LYS A 67 -0.88 23.96 4.12
C LYS A 67 -1.36 24.80 2.94
N LEU A 68 -2.66 24.84 2.70
CA LEU A 68 -3.28 26.02 2.11
C LEU A 68 -3.07 27.14 3.11
N SER A 69 -1.90 27.77 3.06
CA SER A 69 -1.76 29.16 3.49
C SER A 69 -2.54 29.99 2.49
N ALA A 70 -3.83 30.17 2.76
CA ALA A 70 -4.59 31.28 2.22
C ALA A 70 -4.23 32.52 3.02
N ALA A 71 -4.00 33.61 2.28
CA ALA A 71 -3.48 34.91 2.67
C ALA A 71 -4.31 35.65 3.73
#